data_AF-A0A538GT10-F1
#
_entry.id   AF-A0A538GT10-F1
#
_cell.length_a   1.000
_cell.length_b   1.000
_cell.length_c   1.000
_cell.angle_alpha   90.00
_cell.angle_beta   90.00
_cell.angle_gamma   90.00
#
_symmetry.space_group_name_H-M   'P 1'
#
loop_
_entity.id
_entity.type
_entity.pdbx_description
1 polymer ?
#
loop_
_entity_poly.entity_id
_entity_poly.type
_entity_poly.pdbx_seq_one_letter_code
_entity_poly.pdbx_strand_id
1 'polypeptide(L)'
;MAELYGKLEGCSHGYGGSMHLYDVERGNLGANAVVGGGLPAITGAALAFKLRGEPRVAVAFFGDGATNIGTFHESLNLAQLWEVPAVFVLEDNHWAESTPESQHSPIRDLSKRAEAFGMKV
;
A
#
# COMPACT_ATOMS: atom_id res chain seq x y z
N MET A 1 -10.45 -7.69 -18.12
CA MET A 1 -10.46 -9.05 -18.72
C MET A 1 -9.27 -9.32 -19.62
N ALA A 2 -8.82 -8.41 -20.48
CA ALA A 2 -7.65 -8.64 -21.35
C ALA A 2 -6.39 -9.05 -20.57
N GLU A 3 -6.09 -8.32 -19.48
CA GLU A 3 -4.93 -8.61 -18.61
C GLU A 3 -4.99 -10.01 -17.99
N LEU A 4 -6.14 -10.40 -17.44
CA LEU A 4 -6.38 -11.72 -16.86
C LEU A 4 -6.12 -12.86 -17.86
N TYR A 5 -6.39 -12.63 -19.15
CA TYR A 5 -6.18 -13.60 -20.21
C TYR A 5 -4.79 -13.49 -20.89
N GLY A 6 -3.88 -12.68 -20.34
CA GLY A 6 -2.53 -12.53 -20.89
C GLY A 6 -2.50 -11.85 -22.27
N LYS A 7 -3.50 -11.01 -22.58
CA LYS A 7 -3.60 -10.34 -23.88
C LYS A 7 -2.84 -9.01 -23.89
N LEU A 8 -2.34 -8.64 -25.06
CA LEU A 8 -1.59 -7.39 -25.28
C LEU A 8 -2.43 -6.15 -24.92
N GLU A 9 -3.75 -6.19 -25.06
CA GLU A 9 -4.65 -5.07 -24.71
C GLU A 9 -4.90 -4.94 -23.20
N GLY A 10 -4.28 -5.79 -22.38
CA GLY A 10 -4.28 -5.64 -20.92
C GLY A 10 -3.56 -4.36 -20.48
N CYS A 11 -3.94 -3.80 -19.34
CA CYS A 11 -3.35 -2.57 -18.79
C CYS A 11 -1.85 -2.72 -18.48
N SER A 12 -1.37 -3.95 -18.35
CA SER A 12 0.03 -4.31 -18.15
C SER A 12 0.50 -5.24 -19.26
N HIS A 13 -0.13 -5.19 -20.44
CA HIS A 13 0.19 -5.95 -21.64
C HIS A 13 0.25 -7.48 -21.43
N GLY A 14 -0.55 -8.00 -20.49
CA GLY A 14 -0.64 -9.43 -20.19
C GLY A 14 0.40 -9.96 -19.18
N TYR A 15 1.28 -9.11 -18.65
CA TYR A 15 2.29 -9.50 -17.65
C TYR A 15 1.76 -9.52 -16.21
N GLY A 16 0.67 -8.80 -15.94
CA GLY A 16 0.09 -8.62 -14.62
C GLY A 16 -0.85 -9.73 -14.17
N GLY A 17 -1.41 -10.48 -15.12
CA GLY A 17 -2.30 -11.61 -14.85
C GLY A 17 -3.55 -11.20 -14.06
N SER A 18 -3.90 -11.99 -13.03
CA SER A 18 -5.12 -11.78 -12.25
C SER A 18 -5.02 -10.70 -11.17
N MET A 19 -3.80 -10.37 -10.70
CA MET A 19 -3.62 -9.56 -9.49
C MET A 19 -2.70 -8.35 -9.65
N HIS A 20 -1.79 -8.33 -10.61
CA HIS A 20 -0.75 -7.30 -10.72
C HIS A 20 -1.10 -6.27 -11.80
N LEU A 21 -2.20 -5.54 -11.60
CA LEU A 21 -2.68 -4.53 -12.53
C LEU A 21 -1.94 -3.21 -12.33
N TYR A 22 -1.42 -2.62 -13.41
CA TYR A 22 -0.79 -1.29 -13.45
C TYR A 22 -1.52 -0.40 -14.46
N ASP A 23 -1.81 0.85 -14.10
CA ASP A 23 -2.42 1.84 -14.99
C ASP A 23 -2.00 3.25 -14.55
N VAL A 24 -0.77 3.63 -14.93
CA VAL A 24 -0.15 4.89 -14.48
C VAL A 24 -0.89 6.12 -15.01
N GLU A 25 -1.47 6.04 -16.21
CA GLU A 25 -2.25 7.12 -16.81
C GLU A 25 -3.46 7.47 -15.95
N ARG A 26 -4.08 6.47 -15.30
CA ARG A 26 -5.18 6.66 -14.35
C ARG A 26 -4.75 6.80 -12.89
N GLY A 27 -3.43 6.90 -12.64
CA GLY A 27 -2.87 7.07 -11.30
C GLY A 27 -2.77 5.79 -10.47
N ASN A 28 -2.97 4.61 -11.08
CA ASN A 28 -2.71 3.33 -10.44
C ASN A 28 -1.23 2.94 -10.66
N LEU A 29 -0.42 3.13 -9.63
CA LEU A 29 1.01 2.76 -9.61
C LEU A 29 1.25 1.24 -9.50
N GLY A 30 0.16 0.48 -9.38
CA GLY A 30 0.06 -0.95 -9.55
C GLY A 30 0.35 -1.80 -8.33
N ALA A 31 -0.11 -3.05 -8.44
CA ALA A 31 0.01 -4.05 -7.37
C ALA A 31 1.24 -4.93 -7.56
N ASN A 32 1.95 -5.21 -6.47
CA ASN A 32 3.13 -6.07 -6.46
C ASN A 32 2.86 -7.35 -5.66
N ALA A 33 3.62 -8.42 -5.95
CA ALA A 33 3.49 -9.71 -5.27
C ALA A 33 4.09 -9.72 -3.85
N VAL A 34 4.82 -8.68 -3.49
CA VAL A 34 5.50 -8.58 -2.19
C VAL A 34 4.55 -7.92 -1.19
N VAL A 35 4.17 -8.66 -0.15
CA VAL A 35 3.31 -8.11 0.91
C VAL A 35 3.95 -6.84 1.50
N GLY A 36 3.20 -5.74 1.52
CA GLY A 36 3.68 -4.43 1.99
C GLY A 36 4.65 -3.71 1.04
N GLY A 37 4.91 -4.23 -0.16
CA GLY A 37 5.83 -3.63 -1.13
C GLY A 37 5.31 -2.33 -1.76
N GLY A 38 3.99 -2.11 -1.77
CA GLY A 38 3.38 -0.88 -2.28
C GLY A 38 3.55 0.35 -1.38
N LEU A 39 3.69 0.14 -0.06
CA LEU A 39 3.80 1.19 0.95
C LEU A 39 4.93 2.20 0.65
N PRO A 40 6.19 1.76 0.41
CA PRO A 40 7.28 2.70 0.14
C PRO A 40 7.10 3.42 -1.21
N ALA A 41 6.51 2.77 -2.21
CA ALA A 41 6.24 3.39 -3.51
C ALA A 41 5.23 4.54 -3.38
N ILE A 42 4.18 4.36 -2.57
CA ILE A 42 3.19 5.40 -2.29
C ILE A 42 3.77 6.54 -1.45
N THR A 43 4.59 6.24 -0.44
CA THR A 43 5.31 7.28 0.32
C THR A 43 6.21 8.11 -0.61
N GLY A 44 6.91 7.46 -1.55
CA GLY A 44 7.73 8.14 -2.56
C GLY A 44 6.90 8.98 -3.54
N ALA A 45 5.75 8.49 -3.99
CA ALA A 45 4.84 9.25 -4.85
C ALA A 45 4.28 10.49 -4.13
N ALA A 46 3.86 10.35 -2.87
CA ALA A 46 3.41 11.47 -2.04
C ALA A 46 4.53 12.51 -1.84
N LEU A 47 5.75 12.07 -1.57
CA LEU A 47 6.91 12.95 -1.49
C LEU A 47 7.11 13.72 -2.81
N ALA A 48 7.01 13.04 -3.95
CA ALA A 48 7.13 13.68 -5.26
C ALA A 48 6.04 14.74 -5.49
N PHE A 49 4.79 14.46 -5.11
CA PHE A 49 3.70 15.44 -5.19
C PHE A 49 3.99 16.67 -4.34
N LYS A 50 4.46 16.48 -3.09
CA LYS A 50 4.86 17.58 -2.20
C LYS A 50 5.99 18.42 -2.79
N LEU A 51 7.07 17.78 -3.25
CA LEU A 51 8.23 18.48 -3.80
C LEU A 51 7.91 19.27 -5.08
N ARG A 52 6.91 18.83 -5.86
CA ARG A 52 6.47 19.49 -7.08
C ARG A 52 5.32 20.48 -6.87
N GLY A 53 4.78 20.59 -5.66
CA GLY A 53 3.61 21.43 -5.37
C GLY A 53 2.34 20.95 -6.08
N GLU A 54 2.23 19.64 -6.38
CA GLU A 54 1.05 19.07 -7.02
C GLU A 54 -0.08 18.89 -5.99
N PRO A 55 -1.32 19.34 -6.27
CA PRO A 55 -2.46 19.20 -5.35
C PRO A 55 -3.02 17.77 -5.41
N ARG A 56 -2.21 16.77 -5.04
CA ARG A 56 -2.50 15.35 -5.15
C ARG A 56 -2.18 14.62 -3.85
N VAL A 57 -2.87 13.51 -3.64
CA VAL A 57 -2.64 12.58 -2.53
C VAL A 57 -2.30 11.21 -3.11
N ALA A 58 -1.34 10.51 -2.51
CA ALA A 58 -1.05 9.12 -2.85
C ALA A 58 -1.70 8.18 -1.82
N VAL A 59 -2.29 7.07 -2.27
CA VAL A 59 -3.04 6.17 -1.39
C VAL A 59 -2.47 4.75 -1.49
N ALA A 60 -2.22 4.12 -0.34
CA ALA A 60 -1.79 2.73 -0.24
C ALA A 60 -2.87 1.89 0.43
N PHE A 61 -3.31 0.83 -0.24
CA PHE A 61 -4.17 -0.21 0.34
C PHE A 61 -3.31 -1.42 0.72
N PHE A 62 -3.56 -2.01 1.89
CA PHE A 62 -2.80 -3.16 2.39
C PHE A 62 -3.58 -3.91 3.47
N GLY A 63 -3.31 -5.21 3.62
CA GLY A 63 -3.96 -6.05 4.63
C GLY A 63 -3.32 -5.96 6.03
N ASP A 64 -4.03 -6.46 7.03
CA ASP A 64 -3.57 -6.68 8.42
C ASP A 64 -2.22 -7.42 8.51
N GLY A 65 -2.01 -8.46 7.70
CA GLY A 65 -0.73 -9.17 7.63
C GLY A 65 0.46 -8.28 7.23
N ALA A 66 0.22 -7.28 6.35
CA ALA A 66 1.28 -6.38 5.89
C ALA A 66 1.79 -5.44 6.99
N THR A 67 1.02 -5.23 8.06
CA THR A 67 1.43 -4.40 9.20
C THR A 67 2.63 -4.95 9.96
N ASN A 68 2.98 -6.23 9.74
CA ASN A 68 4.11 -6.91 10.37
C ASN A 68 5.41 -6.84 9.56
N ILE A 69 5.37 -6.24 8.37
CA ILE A 69 6.54 -6.14 7.48
C ILE A 69 7.31 -4.85 7.78
N GLY A 70 8.64 -4.88 7.68
CA GLY A 70 9.50 -3.72 7.94
C GLY A 70 9.14 -2.49 7.09
N THR A 71 8.78 -2.71 5.82
CA THR A 71 8.39 -1.63 4.90
C THR A 71 7.18 -0.84 5.38
N PHE A 72 6.27 -1.45 6.14
CA PHE A 72 5.16 -0.72 6.76
C PHE A 72 5.68 0.31 7.76
N HIS A 73 6.54 -0.11 8.69
CA HIS A 73 7.09 0.77 9.71
C HIS A 73 7.95 1.89 9.12
N GLU A 74 8.82 1.56 8.17
CA GLU A 74 9.65 2.53 7.47
C GLU A 74 8.80 3.56 6.70
N SER A 75 7.77 3.09 6.00
CA SER A 75 6.94 3.95 5.15
C SER A 75 6.09 4.93 5.94
N LEU A 76 5.48 4.48 7.05
CA LEU A 76 4.69 5.34 7.94
C LEU A 76 5.58 6.36 8.65
N ASN A 77 6.72 5.91 9.19
CA ASN A 77 7.68 6.80 9.84
C ASN A 77 8.17 7.91 8.89
N LEU A 78 8.58 7.56 7.67
CA LEU A 78 9.03 8.53 6.68
C LEU A 78 7.89 9.44 6.21
N ALA A 79 6.68 8.90 6.01
CA ALA A 79 5.54 9.70 5.60
C ALA A 79 5.19 10.78 6.64
N GLN A 80 5.23 10.43 7.94
CA GLN A 80 5.02 11.40 9.01
C GLN A 80 6.19 12.37 9.13
N LEU A 81 7.43 11.89 9.15
CA LEU A 81 8.62 12.73 9.30
C LEU A 81 8.73 13.79 8.20
N TRP A 82 8.40 13.41 6.98
CA TRP A 82 8.44 14.31 5.83
C TRP A 82 7.12 15.04 5.59
N GLU A 83 6.09 14.77 6.40
CA GLU A 83 4.74 15.31 6.28
C GLU A 83 4.23 15.26 4.81
N VAL A 84 4.27 14.07 4.21
CA VAL A 84 3.86 13.86 2.82
C VAL A 84 2.34 13.69 2.70
N PRO A 85 1.71 14.08 1.57
CA PRO A 85 0.29 13.87 1.33
C PRO A 85 0.00 12.41 0.96
N ALA A 86 0.08 11.51 1.95
CA ALA A 86 -0.22 10.09 1.80
C ALA A 86 -1.39 9.66 2.69
N VAL A 87 -2.18 8.69 2.21
CA VAL A 87 -3.21 7.98 2.98
C VAL A 87 -2.90 6.49 2.98
N PHE A 88 -2.86 5.91 4.17
CA PHE A 88 -2.62 4.48 4.38
C PHE A 88 -3.95 3.83 4.79
N VAL A 89 -4.49 3.00 3.92
CA VAL A 89 -5.77 2.29 4.13
C VAL A 89 -5.49 0.84 4.48
N LEU A 90 -5.75 0.50 5.72
CA LEU A 90 -5.65 -0.86 6.24
C LEU A 90 -6.96 -1.61 6.01
N GLU A 91 -6.87 -2.73 5.31
CA GLU A 91 -7.95 -3.71 5.12
C GLU A 91 -7.78 -4.84 6.14
N ASP A 92 -8.41 -4.70 7.29
CA ASP A 92 -8.37 -5.70 8.36
C ASP A 92 -9.49 -6.74 8.17
N ASN A 93 -9.14 -7.89 7.62
CA ASN A 93 -10.05 -9.04 7.46
C ASN A 93 -9.76 -10.17 8.47
N HIS A 94 -8.85 -9.93 9.41
CA HIS A 94 -8.40 -10.85 10.46
C HIS A 94 -7.65 -12.11 10.01
N TRP A 95 -7.20 -12.18 8.75
CA TRP A 95 -6.49 -13.32 8.20
C TRP A 95 -5.36 -12.91 7.25
N ALA A 96 -4.13 -13.26 7.63
CA ALA A 96 -2.99 -13.28 6.74
C ALA A 96 -2.85 -14.66 6.08
N GLU A 97 -3.46 -14.82 4.90
CA GLU A 97 -3.54 -16.10 4.17
C GLU A 97 -4.24 -17.20 5.01
N SER A 98 -3.46 -18.07 5.65
CA SER A 98 -3.95 -19.15 6.54
C SER A 98 -3.76 -18.85 8.02
N THR A 99 -3.15 -17.70 8.35
CA THR A 99 -2.80 -17.32 9.71
C THR A 99 -3.86 -16.38 10.27
N PRO A 100 -4.61 -16.77 11.32
CA PRO A 100 -5.57 -15.86 11.94
C PRO A 100 -4.86 -14.76 12.73
N GLU A 101 -5.51 -13.61 12.88
CA GLU A 101 -4.99 -12.43 13.61
C GLU A 101 -4.47 -12.76 15.02
N SER A 102 -5.10 -13.72 15.71
CA SER A 102 -4.64 -14.23 17.01
C SER A 102 -3.21 -14.78 17.02
N GLN A 103 -2.68 -15.18 15.87
CA GLN A 103 -1.37 -15.80 15.74
C GLN A 103 -0.30 -14.87 15.15
N HIS A 104 -0.67 -13.77 14.50
CA HIS A 104 0.31 -12.86 13.88
C HIS A 104 0.30 -11.42 14.41
N SER A 105 -0.69 -11.01 15.22
CA SER A 105 -0.68 -9.66 15.80
C SER A 105 -0.83 -9.72 17.33
N PRO A 106 0.05 -9.09 18.12
CA PRO A 106 -0.13 -8.99 19.56
C PRO A 106 -1.18 -7.93 19.96
N ILE A 107 -1.61 -7.09 19.02
CA ILE A 107 -2.59 -6.01 19.23
C ILE A 107 -3.83 -6.26 18.36
N ARG A 108 -5.02 -5.92 18.84
CA ARG A 108 -6.30 -6.08 18.12
C ARG A 108 -6.74 -4.83 17.40
N ASP A 109 -6.42 -3.68 17.98
CA ASP A 109 -6.69 -2.40 17.38
C ASP A 109 -5.44 -1.97 16.61
N LEU A 110 -5.42 -2.26 15.30
CA LEU A 110 -4.27 -2.00 14.44
C LEU A 110 -4.06 -0.50 14.18
N SER A 111 -5.05 0.36 14.44
CA SER A 111 -4.89 1.83 14.35
C SER A 111 -3.79 2.34 15.29
N LYS A 112 -3.59 1.68 16.43
CA LYS A 112 -2.54 1.99 17.41
C LYS A 112 -1.13 1.91 16.83
N ARG A 113 -0.92 1.13 15.76
CA ARG A 113 0.39 1.11 15.05
C ARG A 113 0.66 2.43 14.35
N ALA A 114 -0.37 3.05 13.77
CA ALA A 114 -0.24 4.37 13.14
C ALA A 114 -0.08 5.48 14.19
N GLU A 115 -0.82 5.39 15.30
CA GLU A 115 -0.67 6.32 16.44
C GLU A 115 0.77 6.34 16.99
N ALA A 116 1.46 5.18 17.02
CA ALA A 116 2.84 5.08 17.47
C ALA A 116 3.83 5.92 16.65
N PHE A 117 3.48 6.26 15.41
CA PHE A 117 4.27 7.16 14.57
C PHE A 117 3.78 8.62 14.64
N GLY A 118 2.77 8.95 15.46
CA GLY A 118 2.19 10.29 15.54
C GLY A 118 1.22 10.62 14.40
N MET A 119 0.74 9.59 13.69
CA MET A 119 -0.22 9.77 12.60
C MET A 119 -1.64 9.97 13.15
N LYS A 120 -2.44 10.72 12.41
CA LYS A 120 -3.88 10.84 12.68
C LYS A 120 -4.60 9.60 12.14
N VAL A 121 -5.38 8.96 13.00
CA VAL A 121 -6.26 7.82 12.70
C VAL A 121 -7.73 8.22 12.66
#